data_AF-A0A3E4MKA3-F1
#
_entry.id   AF-A0A3E4MKA3-F1
#
_cell.length_a   1.000
_cell.length_b   1.000
_cell.length_c   1.000
_cell.angle_alpha   90.00
_cell.angle_beta   90.00
_cell.angle_gamma   90.00
#
_symmetry.space_group_name_H-M   'P 1'
#
loop_
_entity.id
_entity.type
_entity.pdbx_description
1 polymer ?
#
loop_
_entity_poly.entity_id
_entity_poly.type
_entity_poly.pdbx_seq_one_letter_code
_entity_poly.pdbx_strand_id
1 'polypeptide(L)'
;MKKTKIVCTMGPNSNDENIMRQLVKEGMDIARFNFSHGSHEEQKGRMDMLKKIREEEKKPVAILLDTKGPEIRTGVLKDGKKVLLKEGETITLTNEEIEGDETKVSLTYKGLVDDVQIGNMILIDDGLIGLKVKEKTETDIICTIINGGELGERKGVNVPNVPVRLPAITEKDKEDLKFGVEQKIDFIAASFVRNAECILEIRSYLNKCGAPYIPIIAKIENSEGIDNIDEIIRCADGIMVARGDLGVEIPAEEVPYLQKLIIQKCNDNYKPVITATQMLDSMIRNPRPTRAEVGDVANAVYDGTDAVMLSGETAQGKYPVEALKMMVHIVESTEQHLDYKEMLEKAGAHRMRNASSALAYATVTTAKNLKAACIITPTVSGATARVVSKFKPKTEIIGISPNEDTLRRMQIYWGVRPYCSINANSTDEICSSALDLVRAKQIAETGDTVVLTAGIPSPNISGNVAGVSNIMKIAVMD
;
A
#
# COMPACT_ATOMS: atom_id res chain seq x y z
N MET A 1 -4.42 2.11 21.47
CA MET A 1 -5.16 2.17 20.19
C MET A 1 -4.18 2.58 19.11
N LYS A 2 -3.89 1.66 18.20
CA LYS A 2 -2.98 1.88 17.07
C LYS A 2 -3.44 3.01 16.15
N LYS A 3 -2.50 3.83 15.67
CA LYS A 3 -2.72 4.86 14.66
C LYS A 3 -2.28 4.39 13.28
N THR A 4 -1.13 3.72 13.21
CA THR A 4 -0.59 3.09 12.02
C THR A 4 -1.49 1.93 11.61
N LYS A 5 -1.80 1.87 10.33
CA LYS A 5 -2.74 0.91 9.76
C LYS A 5 -2.03 -0.40 9.44
N ILE A 6 -2.77 -1.49 9.38
CA ILE A 6 -2.23 -2.82 9.10
C ILE A 6 -2.96 -3.41 7.91
N VAL A 7 -2.17 -3.73 6.88
CA VAL A 7 -2.60 -4.45 5.69
C VAL A 7 -2.25 -5.92 5.86
N CYS A 8 -3.21 -6.83 5.68
CA CYS A 8 -2.95 -8.27 5.72
C CYS A 8 -3.23 -8.88 4.35
N THR A 9 -2.30 -9.68 3.84
CA THR A 9 -2.49 -10.41 2.59
C THR A 9 -3.37 -11.63 2.81
N MET A 10 -4.40 -11.77 1.99
CA MET A 10 -5.31 -12.91 1.93
C MET A 10 -4.66 -14.03 1.09
N GLY A 11 -4.84 -15.27 1.54
CA GLY A 11 -4.34 -16.48 0.90
C GLY A 11 -5.05 -17.74 1.42
N PRO A 12 -4.43 -18.93 1.30
CA PRO A 12 -5.02 -20.19 1.75
C PRO A 12 -5.55 -20.16 3.19
N ASN A 13 -4.86 -19.51 4.13
CA ASN A 13 -5.33 -19.40 5.52
C ASN A 13 -6.64 -18.64 5.66
N SER A 14 -6.82 -17.60 4.83
CA SER A 14 -8.05 -16.80 4.81
C SER A 14 -9.20 -17.47 4.04
N ASN A 15 -9.06 -18.73 3.62
CA ASN A 15 -10.21 -19.53 3.20
C ASN A 15 -11.04 -20.04 4.40
N ASP A 16 -10.50 -19.96 5.61
CA ASP A 16 -11.20 -20.27 6.86
C ASP A 16 -11.90 -19.01 7.43
N GLU A 17 -13.22 -19.09 7.58
CA GLU A 17 -14.05 -17.99 8.12
C GLU A 17 -13.61 -17.59 9.54
N ASN A 18 -13.20 -18.54 10.38
CA ASN A 18 -12.77 -18.26 11.75
C ASN A 18 -11.47 -17.46 11.76
N ILE A 19 -10.50 -17.82 10.92
CA ILE A 19 -9.24 -17.08 10.80
C ILE A 19 -9.52 -15.68 10.26
N MET A 20 -10.30 -15.54 9.19
CA MET A 20 -10.63 -14.23 8.64
C MET A 20 -11.35 -13.34 9.67
N ARG A 21 -12.29 -13.90 10.43
CA ARG A 21 -12.99 -13.18 11.50
C ARG A 21 -12.05 -12.75 12.62
N GLN A 22 -11.10 -13.61 13.00
CA GLN A 22 -10.06 -13.23 13.95
C GLN A 22 -9.19 -12.10 13.41
N LEU A 23 -8.74 -12.15 12.15
CA LEU A 23 -7.96 -11.04 11.55
C LEU A 23 -8.73 -9.71 11.59
N VAL A 24 -10.02 -9.71 11.24
CA VAL A 24 -10.90 -8.54 11.34
C VAL A 24 -11.02 -8.04 12.79
N LYS A 25 -11.19 -8.95 13.76
CA LYS A 25 -11.32 -8.59 15.19
C LYS A 25 -10.04 -8.03 15.79
N GLU A 26 -8.91 -8.60 15.42
CA GLU A 26 -7.63 -8.40 16.11
C GLU A 26 -6.82 -7.21 15.56
N GLY A 27 -7.22 -6.61 14.43
CA GLY A 27 -6.67 -5.31 14.03
C GLY A 27 -6.34 -5.13 12.54
N MET A 28 -6.78 -6.03 11.66
CA MET A 28 -6.67 -5.81 10.21
C MET A 28 -7.52 -4.61 9.79
N ASP A 29 -6.91 -3.64 9.11
CA ASP A 29 -7.62 -2.47 8.56
C ASP A 29 -7.90 -2.65 7.05
N ILE A 30 -6.98 -3.29 6.34
CA ILE A 30 -7.05 -3.50 4.89
C ILE A 30 -6.70 -4.96 4.57
N ALA A 31 -7.55 -5.64 3.80
CA ALA A 31 -7.28 -6.96 3.26
C ALA A 31 -6.72 -6.83 1.83
N ARG A 32 -5.48 -7.29 1.64
CA ARG A 32 -4.80 -7.31 0.34
C ARG A 32 -5.09 -8.63 -0.38
N PHE A 33 -5.50 -8.54 -1.64
CA PHE A 33 -5.71 -9.67 -2.53
C PHE A 33 -4.65 -9.61 -3.62
N ASN A 34 -3.73 -10.58 -3.63
CA ASN A 34 -2.61 -10.62 -4.59
C ASN A 34 -3.02 -11.38 -5.86
N PHE A 35 -3.16 -10.68 -6.99
CA PHE A 35 -3.59 -11.25 -8.27
C PHE A 35 -2.45 -11.85 -9.11
N SER A 36 -1.24 -11.87 -8.56
CA SER A 36 -0.15 -12.72 -9.08
C SER A 36 -0.49 -14.21 -8.98
N HIS A 37 -1.43 -14.58 -8.10
CA HIS A 37 -1.87 -15.95 -7.85
C HIS A 37 -3.40 -16.03 -7.70
N GLY A 38 -3.94 -17.23 -7.89
CA GLY A 38 -5.36 -17.53 -7.74
C GLY A 38 -6.21 -17.04 -8.91
N SER A 39 -7.32 -17.75 -9.16
CA SER A 39 -8.32 -17.34 -10.16
C SER A 39 -9.24 -16.24 -9.61
N HIS A 40 -9.94 -15.53 -10.49
CA HIS A 40 -10.99 -14.59 -10.08
C HIS A 40 -12.07 -15.24 -9.21
N GLU A 41 -12.39 -16.51 -9.44
CA GLU A 41 -13.35 -17.27 -8.65
C GLU A 41 -12.88 -17.44 -7.20
N GLU A 42 -11.62 -17.86 -7.00
CA GLU A 42 -11.04 -17.96 -5.66
C GLU A 42 -11.00 -16.61 -4.95
N GLN A 43 -10.56 -15.55 -5.66
CA GLN A 43 -10.49 -14.22 -5.08
C GLN A 43 -11.89 -13.70 -4.71
N LYS A 44 -12.90 -13.96 -5.54
CA LYS A 44 -14.29 -13.61 -5.26
C LYS A 44 -14.80 -14.29 -3.99
N GLY A 45 -14.55 -15.60 -3.83
CA GLY A 45 -14.96 -16.34 -2.64
C GLY A 45 -14.41 -15.74 -1.34
N ARG A 46 -13.12 -15.38 -1.34
CA ARG A 46 -12.48 -14.69 -0.20
C ARG A 46 -13.04 -13.27 0.02
N MET A 47 -13.29 -12.51 -1.05
CA MET A 47 -13.89 -11.17 -0.96
C MET A 47 -15.31 -11.20 -0.39
N ASP A 48 -16.13 -12.16 -0.81
CA ASP A 48 -17.50 -12.31 -0.32
C ASP A 48 -17.52 -12.69 1.15
N MET A 49 -16.64 -13.59 1.59
CA MET A 49 -16.46 -13.92 3.00
C MET A 49 -16.05 -12.70 3.83
N LEU A 50 -15.10 -11.88 3.34
CA LEU A 50 -14.69 -10.65 4.02
C LEU A 50 -15.85 -9.65 4.11
N LYS A 51 -16.62 -9.49 3.03
CA LYS A 51 -17.80 -8.60 3.00
C LYS A 51 -18.87 -9.04 4.01
N LYS A 52 -19.11 -10.34 4.14
CA LYS A 52 -20.01 -10.89 5.19
C LYS A 52 -19.48 -10.56 6.59
N ILE A 53 -18.23 -10.92 6.87
CA ILE A 53 -17.64 -10.74 8.21
C ILE A 53 -17.57 -9.26 8.61
N ARG A 54 -17.18 -8.37 7.69
CA ARG A 54 -17.04 -6.94 7.99
C ARG A 54 -18.38 -6.30 8.39
N GLU A 55 -19.49 -6.78 7.82
CA GLU A 55 -20.85 -6.34 8.15
C GLU A 55 -21.29 -6.85 9.53
N GLU A 56 -21.08 -8.14 9.79
CA GLU A 56 -21.41 -8.77 11.08
C GLU A 56 -20.60 -8.18 12.24
N GLU A 57 -19.30 -7.93 12.03
CA GLU A 57 -18.41 -7.36 13.03
C GLU A 57 -18.46 -5.82 13.09
N LYS A 58 -19.22 -5.19 12.17
CA LYS A 58 -19.36 -3.73 12.04
C LYS A 58 -18.01 -3.00 11.97
N LYS A 59 -17.06 -3.58 11.24
CA LYS A 59 -15.72 -3.02 11.03
C LYS A 59 -15.54 -2.73 9.55
N PRO A 60 -15.23 -1.49 9.14
CA PRO A 60 -15.13 -1.15 7.73
C PRO A 60 -13.76 -1.53 7.18
N VAL A 61 -13.42 -2.83 7.16
CA VAL A 61 -12.18 -3.34 6.58
C VAL A 61 -12.22 -3.14 5.06
N ALA A 62 -11.15 -2.52 4.53
CA ALA A 62 -11.04 -2.21 3.11
C ALA A 62 -10.48 -3.39 2.29
N ILE A 63 -10.77 -3.40 0.99
CA ILE A 63 -10.21 -4.34 0.02
C ILE A 63 -9.17 -3.62 -0.85
N LEU A 64 -7.95 -4.15 -0.88
CA LEU A 64 -6.87 -3.70 -1.76
C LEU A 64 -6.56 -4.80 -2.78
N LEU A 65 -6.77 -4.53 -4.05
CA LEU A 65 -6.37 -5.41 -5.16
C LEU A 65 -4.93 -5.09 -5.53
N ASP A 66 -4.02 -6.07 -5.42
CA ASP A 66 -2.64 -5.93 -5.85
C ASP A 66 -2.45 -6.59 -7.21
N THR A 67 -2.17 -5.78 -8.23
CA THR A 67 -1.98 -6.22 -9.62
C THR A 67 -0.73 -7.07 -9.75
N LYS A 68 -0.71 -7.95 -10.76
CA LYS A 68 0.48 -8.73 -11.04
C LYS A 68 1.57 -7.83 -11.66
N GLY A 69 1.15 -6.95 -12.57
CA GLY A 69 2.02 -6.02 -13.26
C GLY A 69 2.87 -6.66 -14.36
N PRO A 70 3.58 -5.82 -15.11
CA PRO A 70 4.51 -6.24 -16.15
C PRO A 70 5.80 -6.80 -15.53
N GLU A 71 6.12 -8.06 -15.82
CA GLU A 71 7.34 -8.73 -15.34
C GLU A 71 8.00 -9.53 -16.47
N ILE A 72 9.31 -9.71 -16.39
CA ILE A 72 10.07 -10.61 -17.26
C ILE A 72 10.23 -11.94 -16.54
N ARG A 73 10.01 -13.04 -17.25
CA ARG A 73 10.25 -14.39 -16.74
C ARG A 73 11.06 -15.23 -17.72
N THR A 74 11.75 -16.22 -17.17
CA THR A 74 12.26 -17.34 -17.97
C THR A 74 11.12 -18.20 -18.51
N GLY A 75 11.39 -18.96 -19.57
CA GLY A 75 10.45 -19.91 -20.13
C GLY A 75 10.33 -21.21 -19.33
N VAL A 76 9.82 -22.24 -20.02
CA VAL A 76 9.78 -23.62 -19.53
C VAL A 76 11.14 -24.29 -19.70
N LEU A 77 11.40 -25.31 -18.90
CA LEU A 77 12.64 -26.08 -18.97
C LEU A 77 12.35 -27.49 -19.48
N LYS A 78 13.34 -28.11 -20.11
CA LYS A 78 13.22 -29.47 -20.63
C LYS A 78 12.78 -30.44 -19.53
N ASP A 79 11.77 -31.26 -19.83
CA ASP A 79 11.11 -32.18 -18.89
C ASP A 79 10.56 -31.53 -17.60
N GLY A 80 10.42 -30.20 -17.54
CA GLY A 80 10.04 -29.46 -16.33
C GLY A 80 11.03 -29.59 -15.17
N LYS A 81 12.26 -30.05 -15.45
CA LYS A 81 13.29 -30.26 -14.43
C LYS A 81 14.11 -29.00 -14.24
N LYS A 82 14.46 -28.74 -12.99
CA LYS A 82 15.42 -27.70 -12.65
C LYS A 82 16.79 -28.01 -13.26
N VAL A 83 17.46 -26.97 -13.73
CA VAL A 83 18.82 -27.08 -14.28
C VAL A 83 19.81 -26.34 -13.38
N LEU A 84 21.02 -26.88 -13.25
CA LEU A 84 22.06 -26.28 -12.42
C LEU A 84 22.94 -25.38 -13.28
N LEU A 85 22.91 -24.08 -13.03
CA LEU A 85 23.79 -23.10 -13.65
C LEU A 85 25.08 -23.00 -12.82
N LYS A 86 26.23 -23.20 -13.45
CA LYS A 86 27.54 -23.17 -12.77
C LYS A 86 28.25 -21.85 -13.01
N GLU A 87 28.85 -21.33 -11.96
CA GLU A 87 29.66 -20.12 -12.02
C GLU A 87 30.80 -20.23 -13.05
N GLY A 88 31.02 -19.16 -13.81
CA GLY A 88 32.03 -19.07 -14.87
C GLY A 88 31.59 -19.65 -16.22
N GLU A 89 30.54 -20.46 -16.26
CA GLU A 89 29.99 -20.99 -17.51
C GLU A 89 29.16 -19.92 -18.25
N THR A 90 28.72 -20.25 -19.47
CA THR A 90 27.96 -19.35 -20.34
C THR A 90 26.53 -19.86 -20.50
N ILE A 91 25.56 -18.95 -20.40
CA ILE A 91 24.16 -19.20 -20.69
C ILE A 91 23.65 -18.18 -21.71
N THR A 92 22.77 -18.62 -22.59
CA THR A 92 22.10 -17.77 -23.58
C THR A 92 20.65 -17.53 -23.18
N LEU A 93 20.26 -16.26 -23.03
CA LEU A 93 18.86 -15.88 -22.89
C LEU A 93 18.31 -15.54 -24.28
N THR A 94 17.20 -16.14 -24.70
CA THR A 94 16.69 -16.00 -26.08
C THR A 94 15.25 -15.52 -26.16
N ASN A 95 14.94 -14.86 -27.27
CA ASN A 95 13.57 -14.49 -27.65
C ASN A 95 12.79 -15.62 -28.31
N GLU A 96 13.46 -16.71 -28.70
CA GLU A 96 12.85 -17.87 -29.30
C GLU A 96 12.09 -18.69 -28.25
N GLU A 97 10.89 -19.14 -28.58
CA GLU A 97 10.11 -20.00 -27.69
C GLU A 97 10.64 -21.43 -27.77
N ILE A 98 11.45 -21.79 -26.78
CA ILE A 98 12.09 -23.10 -26.64
C ILE A 98 11.93 -23.63 -25.21
N GLU A 99 12.01 -24.95 -25.07
CA GLU A 99 12.31 -25.57 -23.78
C GLU A 99 13.78 -25.34 -23.46
N GLY A 100 14.03 -24.63 -22.35
CA GLY A 100 15.38 -24.27 -21.94
C GLY A 100 16.14 -25.40 -21.25
N ASP A 101 17.45 -25.25 -21.21
CA ASP A 101 18.39 -26.11 -20.50
C ASP A 101 19.50 -25.27 -19.83
N GLU A 102 20.59 -25.91 -19.36
CA GLU A 102 21.71 -25.21 -18.73
C GLU A 102 22.47 -24.25 -19.65
N THR A 103 22.26 -24.33 -20.97
CA THR A 103 22.99 -23.55 -21.98
C THR A 103 22.16 -22.46 -22.64
N LYS A 104 20.84 -22.66 -22.81
CA LYS A 104 19.95 -21.69 -23.46
C LYS A 104 18.56 -21.72 -22.82
N VAL A 105 17.99 -20.57 -22.50
CA VAL A 105 16.65 -20.44 -21.93
C VAL A 105 15.88 -19.27 -22.56
N SER A 106 14.58 -19.47 -22.79
CA SER A 106 13.70 -18.47 -23.38
C SER A 106 13.25 -17.41 -22.37
N LEU A 107 12.89 -16.22 -22.87
CA LEU A 107 12.36 -15.11 -22.08
C LEU A 107 10.95 -14.75 -22.53
N THR A 108 10.10 -14.34 -21.59
CA THR A 108 8.74 -13.85 -21.90
C THR A 108 8.74 -12.47 -22.56
N TYR A 109 9.78 -11.66 -22.33
CA TYR A 109 9.90 -10.31 -22.88
C TYR A 109 10.96 -10.25 -23.97
N LYS A 110 10.50 -10.18 -25.23
CA LYS A 110 11.37 -10.19 -26.40
C LYS A 110 12.20 -8.91 -26.57
N GLY A 111 11.76 -7.79 -25.98
CA GLY A 111 12.48 -6.52 -26.05
C GLY A 111 13.73 -6.47 -25.17
N LEU A 112 13.99 -7.48 -24.31
CA LEU A 112 15.11 -7.41 -23.38
C LEU A 112 16.46 -7.31 -24.09
N VAL A 113 16.58 -7.95 -25.26
CA VAL A 113 17.77 -7.87 -26.09
C VAL A 113 18.03 -6.43 -26.56
N ASP A 114 17.04 -5.56 -26.68
CA ASP A 114 17.25 -4.16 -27.08
C ASP A 114 17.55 -3.26 -25.87
N ASP A 115 17.01 -3.61 -24.70
CA ASP A 115 17.12 -2.81 -23.49
C ASP A 115 18.51 -2.94 -22.82
N VAL A 116 19.10 -4.13 -22.78
CA VAL A 116 20.39 -4.37 -22.10
C VAL A 116 21.60 -4.00 -22.95
N GLN A 117 22.74 -3.75 -22.31
CA GLN A 117 24.04 -3.49 -22.93
C GLN A 117 25.09 -4.49 -22.44
N ILE A 118 26.17 -4.64 -23.20
CA ILE A 118 27.33 -5.46 -22.78
C ILE A 118 27.84 -4.95 -21.43
N GLY A 119 28.04 -5.86 -20.49
CA GLY A 119 28.48 -5.57 -19.12
C GLY A 119 27.35 -5.36 -18.11
N ASN A 120 26.08 -5.22 -18.54
CA ASN A 120 24.96 -5.17 -17.60
C ASN A 120 24.79 -6.48 -16.83
N MET A 121 24.20 -6.38 -15.64
CA MET A 121 23.82 -7.52 -14.81
C MET A 121 22.38 -7.91 -15.10
N ILE A 122 22.11 -9.21 -15.17
CA ILE A 122 20.77 -9.79 -15.22
C ILE A 122 20.66 -10.73 -14.02
N LEU A 123 19.58 -10.56 -13.27
CA LEU A 123 19.29 -11.30 -12.06
C LEU A 123 18.11 -12.23 -12.32
N ILE A 124 18.18 -13.49 -11.88
CA ILE A 124 17.12 -14.47 -12.02
C ILE A 124 16.76 -15.05 -10.66
N ASP A 125 15.46 -15.30 -10.45
CA ASP A 125 14.89 -15.88 -9.23
C ASP A 125 15.19 -15.01 -8.00
N ASP A 126 14.67 -13.79 -8.02
CA ASP A 126 14.82 -12.79 -6.94
C ASP A 126 16.29 -12.48 -6.59
N GLY A 127 17.17 -12.50 -7.61
CA GLY A 127 18.59 -12.21 -7.45
C GLY A 127 19.45 -13.39 -7.00
N LEU A 128 18.89 -14.60 -6.85
CA LEU A 128 19.66 -15.79 -6.49
C LEU A 128 20.70 -16.14 -7.55
N ILE A 129 20.36 -16.00 -8.83
CA ILE A 129 21.27 -16.26 -9.94
C ILE A 129 21.68 -14.93 -10.55
N GLY A 130 23.00 -14.72 -10.66
CA GLY A 130 23.57 -13.49 -11.21
C GLY A 130 24.26 -13.77 -12.55
N LEU A 131 23.85 -13.07 -13.59
CA LEU A 131 24.40 -13.16 -14.94
C LEU A 131 24.99 -11.82 -15.36
N LYS A 132 26.08 -11.85 -16.14
CA LYS A 132 26.67 -10.64 -16.74
C LYS A 132 26.65 -10.76 -18.26
N VAL A 133 26.05 -9.77 -18.92
CA VAL A 133 25.95 -9.73 -20.38
C VAL A 133 27.35 -9.65 -20.98
N LYS A 134 27.71 -10.65 -21.78
CA LYS A 134 29.00 -10.74 -22.46
C LYS A 134 28.88 -10.27 -23.90
N GLU A 135 27.91 -10.80 -24.63
CA GLU A 135 27.68 -10.57 -26.05
C GLU A 135 26.19 -10.57 -26.35
N LYS A 136 25.79 -9.99 -27.49
CA LYS A 136 24.39 -9.92 -27.93
C LYS A 136 24.30 -10.14 -29.43
N THR A 137 23.24 -10.81 -29.86
CA THR A 137 22.80 -10.89 -31.26
C THR A 137 21.49 -10.12 -31.43
N GLU A 138 20.80 -10.30 -32.55
CA GLU A 138 19.45 -9.76 -32.75
C GLU A 138 18.38 -10.40 -31.83
N THR A 139 18.59 -11.65 -31.39
CA THR A 139 17.58 -12.41 -30.61
C THR A 139 18.09 -12.94 -29.28
N ASP A 140 19.42 -13.02 -29.12
CA ASP A 140 20.05 -13.75 -28.03
C ASP A 140 20.97 -12.83 -27.21
N ILE A 141 20.91 -12.99 -25.89
CA ILE A 141 21.78 -12.32 -24.91
C ILE A 141 22.68 -13.41 -24.32
N ILE A 142 23.96 -13.38 -24.68
CA ILE A 142 24.95 -14.33 -24.18
C ILE A 142 25.54 -13.78 -22.89
N CYS A 143 25.41 -14.52 -21.80
CA CYS A 143 25.83 -14.10 -20.48
C CYS A 143 26.85 -15.06 -19.87
N THR A 144 27.79 -14.50 -19.09
CA THR A 144 28.61 -15.27 -18.15
C THR A 144 27.85 -15.41 -16.84
N ILE A 145 27.80 -16.61 -16.29
CA ILE A 145 27.19 -16.89 -14.98
C ILE A 145 28.17 -16.40 -13.90
N ILE A 146 27.78 -15.37 -13.16
CA ILE A 146 28.56 -14.78 -12.05
C ILE A 146 28.24 -15.47 -10.74
N ASN A 147 26.97 -15.76 -10.48
CA ASN A 147 26.55 -16.57 -9.36
C ASN A 147 25.59 -17.65 -9.87
N GLY A 148 26.00 -18.91 -9.71
CA GLY A 148 25.23 -20.07 -10.14
C GLY A 148 24.06 -20.39 -9.22
N GLY A 149 23.31 -21.43 -9.58
CA GLY A 149 22.15 -21.89 -8.80
C GLY A 149 21.23 -22.82 -9.57
N GLU A 150 20.22 -23.35 -8.88
CA GLU A 150 19.16 -24.12 -9.53
C GLU A 150 18.17 -23.17 -10.22
N LEU A 151 18.15 -23.17 -11.55
CA LEU A 151 17.13 -22.49 -12.33
C LEU A 151 15.89 -23.38 -12.42
N GLY A 152 14.74 -22.86 -12.00
CA GLY A 152 13.42 -23.45 -12.25
C GLY A 152 12.71 -22.82 -13.46
N GLU A 153 11.48 -23.25 -13.70
CA GLU A 153 10.64 -22.66 -14.74
C GLU A 153 10.04 -21.33 -14.32
N ARG A 154 9.81 -20.44 -15.29
CA ARG A 154 9.04 -19.20 -15.11
C ARG A 154 9.56 -18.36 -13.94
N LYS A 155 10.87 -18.29 -13.76
CA LYS A 155 11.51 -17.49 -12.72
C LYS A 155 11.56 -16.03 -13.13
N GLY A 156 11.39 -15.13 -12.16
CA GLY A 156 11.48 -13.69 -12.39
C GLY A 156 12.87 -13.30 -12.90
N VAL A 157 12.92 -12.32 -13.79
CA VAL A 157 14.15 -11.77 -14.36
C VAL A 157 14.15 -10.27 -14.13
N ASN A 158 15.21 -9.76 -13.49
CA ASN A 158 15.41 -8.35 -13.20
C ASN A 158 16.69 -7.86 -13.85
N VAL A 159 16.71 -6.59 -14.28
CA VAL A 159 17.89 -5.98 -14.91
C VAL A 159 18.19 -4.64 -14.23
N PRO A 160 19.01 -4.65 -13.16
CA PRO A 160 19.35 -3.45 -12.42
C PRO A 160 19.93 -2.34 -13.31
N ASN A 161 19.49 -1.09 -13.07
CA ASN A 161 19.96 0.12 -13.75
C ASN A 161 19.69 0.16 -15.27
N VAL A 162 18.75 -0.63 -15.76
CA VAL A 162 18.32 -0.63 -17.17
C VAL A 162 16.84 -0.25 -17.25
N PRO A 163 16.49 0.83 -17.95
CA PRO A 163 15.09 1.17 -18.21
C PRO A 163 14.43 0.09 -19.09
N VAL A 164 13.48 -0.64 -18.52
CA VAL A 164 12.80 -1.74 -19.21
C VAL A 164 11.54 -1.22 -19.90
N ARG A 165 11.43 -1.44 -21.22
CA ARG A 165 10.32 -0.92 -22.04
C ARG A 165 9.11 -1.85 -22.05
N LEU A 166 8.66 -2.23 -20.86
CA LEU A 166 7.41 -2.95 -20.67
C LEU A 166 6.21 -1.98 -20.71
N PRO A 167 5.01 -2.44 -21.11
CA PRO A 167 3.79 -1.65 -20.94
C PRO A 167 3.54 -1.35 -19.47
N ALA A 168 2.74 -0.32 -19.14
CA ALA A 168 2.43 -0.02 -17.74
C ALA A 168 1.48 -1.04 -17.11
N ILE A 169 0.53 -1.57 -17.90
CA ILE A 169 -0.40 -2.62 -17.49
C ILE A 169 -0.49 -3.71 -18.55
N THR A 170 -0.56 -4.95 -18.10
CA THR A 170 -0.78 -6.11 -18.99
C THR A 170 -2.27 -6.30 -19.30
N GLU A 171 -2.60 -7.15 -20.30
CA GLU A 171 -4.01 -7.53 -20.54
C GLU A 171 -4.63 -8.25 -19.34
N LYS A 172 -3.84 -9.08 -18.64
CA LYS A 172 -4.26 -9.69 -17.38
C LYS A 172 -4.58 -8.62 -16.32
N ASP A 173 -3.75 -7.59 -16.18
CA ASP A 173 -4.03 -6.51 -15.22
C ASP A 173 -5.33 -5.78 -15.59
N LYS A 174 -5.61 -5.56 -16.88
CA LYS A 174 -6.89 -4.97 -17.33
C LYS A 174 -8.10 -5.83 -16.94
N GLU A 175 -7.99 -7.15 -17.07
CA GLU A 175 -9.02 -8.10 -16.63
C GLU A 175 -9.18 -8.08 -15.10
N ASP A 176 -8.07 -8.10 -14.36
CA ASP A 176 -8.06 -8.04 -12.89
C ASP A 176 -8.67 -6.72 -12.38
N LEU A 177 -8.34 -5.59 -13.02
CA LEU A 177 -8.90 -4.28 -12.70
C LEU A 177 -10.41 -4.23 -12.95
N LYS A 178 -10.87 -4.76 -14.09
CA LYS A 178 -12.31 -4.84 -14.40
C LYS A 178 -13.04 -5.70 -13.36
N PHE A 179 -12.49 -6.86 -13.03
CA PHE A 179 -13.02 -7.71 -11.97
C PHE A 179 -13.07 -6.97 -10.63
N GLY A 180 -12.01 -6.23 -10.27
CA GLY A 180 -11.96 -5.41 -9.06
C GLY A 180 -13.09 -4.38 -8.99
N VAL A 181 -13.37 -3.69 -10.11
CA VAL A 181 -14.49 -2.74 -10.21
C VAL A 181 -15.83 -3.44 -9.96
N GLU A 182 -16.07 -4.60 -10.57
CA GLU A 182 -17.28 -5.40 -10.36
C GLU A 182 -17.43 -5.85 -8.89
N GLN A 183 -16.30 -6.16 -8.23
CA GLN A 183 -16.27 -6.54 -6.82
C GLN A 183 -16.32 -5.35 -5.84
N LYS A 184 -16.33 -4.11 -6.33
CA LYS A 184 -16.34 -2.88 -5.51
C LYS A 184 -15.16 -2.81 -4.53
N ILE A 185 -13.95 -3.07 -5.03
CA ILE A 185 -12.72 -2.89 -4.25
C ILE A 185 -12.53 -1.44 -3.82
N ASP A 186 -11.73 -1.22 -2.78
CA ASP A 186 -11.51 0.10 -2.20
C ASP A 186 -10.19 0.73 -2.66
N PHE A 187 -9.20 -0.08 -3.04
CA PHE A 187 -7.87 0.37 -3.51
C PHE A 187 -7.30 -0.58 -4.57
N ILE A 188 -6.42 -0.04 -5.42
CA ILE A 188 -5.53 -0.81 -6.30
C ILE A 188 -4.09 -0.53 -5.89
N ALA A 189 -3.28 -1.58 -5.72
CA ALA A 189 -1.83 -1.47 -5.69
C ALA A 189 -1.27 -1.88 -7.07
N ALA A 190 -0.65 -0.91 -7.74
CA ALA A 190 -0.11 -1.04 -9.09
C ALA A 190 1.36 -1.47 -9.01
N SER A 191 1.68 -2.65 -9.54
CA SER A 191 3.03 -3.23 -9.55
C SER A 191 3.92 -2.62 -10.62
N PHE A 192 5.22 -2.61 -10.37
CA PHE A 192 6.29 -2.14 -11.26
C PHE A 192 6.05 -0.72 -11.81
N VAL A 193 5.56 0.20 -10.97
CA VAL A 193 5.36 1.60 -11.39
C VAL A 193 6.71 2.30 -11.50
N ARG A 194 6.99 2.80 -12.70
CA ARG A 194 8.28 3.43 -13.06
C ARG A 194 8.20 4.94 -13.27
N ASN A 195 7.02 5.46 -13.59
CA ASN A 195 6.82 6.87 -13.94
C ASN A 195 5.34 7.26 -13.79
N ALA A 196 5.04 8.54 -14.00
CA ALA A 196 3.68 9.07 -13.88
C ALA A 196 2.71 8.49 -14.93
N GLU A 197 3.20 8.14 -16.13
CA GLU A 197 2.38 7.61 -17.22
C GLU A 197 1.70 6.29 -16.82
N CYS A 198 2.39 5.42 -16.08
CA CYS A 198 1.80 4.17 -15.58
C CYS A 198 0.52 4.41 -14.77
N ILE A 199 0.53 5.42 -13.91
CA ILE A 199 -0.62 5.77 -13.07
C ILE A 199 -1.74 6.38 -13.91
N LEU A 200 -1.40 7.22 -14.89
CA LEU A 200 -2.37 7.85 -15.77
C LEU A 200 -3.05 6.82 -16.68
N GLU A 201 -2.34 5.79 -17.14
CA GLU A 201 -2.89 4.71 -17.94
C GLU A 201 -3.92 3.89 -17.14
N ILE A 202 -3.57 3.48 -15.91
CA ILE A 202 -4.50 2.78 -15.00
C ILE A 202 -5.73 3.66 -14.74
N ARG A 203 -5.53 4.94 -14.45
CA ARG A 203 -6.64 5.87 -14.21
C ARG A 203 -7.52 6.03 -15.44
N SER A 204 -6.93 6.13 -16.64
CA SER A 204 -7.70 6.17 -17.88
C SER A 204 -8.51 4.91 -18.10
N TYR A 205 -7.97 3.74 -17.73
CA TYR A 205 -8.70 2.48 -17.83
C TYR A 205 -9.86 2.42 -16.84
N LEU A 206 -9.63 2.80 -15.58
CA LEU A 206 -10.69 2.89 -14.56
C LEU A 206 -11.80 3.86 -14.95
N ASN A 207 -11.47 4.98 -15.60
CA ASN A 207 -12.46 5.90 -16.16
C ASN A 207 -13.37 5.21 -17.19
N LYS A 208 -12.80 4.40 -18.08
CA LYS A 208 -13.55 3.60 -19.07
C LYS A 208 -14.44 2.55 -18.39
N CYS A 209 -14.00 2.00 -17.26
CA CYS A 209 -14.79 1.08 -16.43
C CYS A 209 -15.84 1.78 -15.55
N GLY A 210 -15.95 3.12 -15.59
CA GLY A 210 -16.89 3.87 -14.74
C GLY A 210 -16.49 3.94 -13.26
N ALA A 211 -15.22 3.70 -12.93
CA ALA A 211 -14.68 3.67 -11.58
C ALA A 211 -13.51 4.65 -11.34
N PRO A 212 -13.61 5.93 -11.76
CA PRO A 212 -12.53 6.92 -11.63
C PRO A 212 -12.12 7.22 -10.18
N TYR A 213 -12.94 6.81 -9.22
CA TYR A 213 -12.83 7.12 -7.79
C TYR A 213 -11.99 6.12 -7.00
N ILE A 214 -11.62 4.97 -7.58
CA ILE A 214 -10.80 3.96 -6.91
C ILE A 214 -9.36 4.50 -6.82
N PRO A 215 -8.81 4.70 -5.61
CA PRO A 215 -7.46 5.21 -5.45
C PRO A 215 -6.40 4.20 -5.90
N ILE A 216 -5.34 4.72 -6.54
CA ILE A 216 -4.20 3.94 -7.03
C ILE A 216 -2.99 4.15 -6.11
N ILE A 217 -2.49 3.07 -5.53
CA ILE A 217 -1.28 3.00 -4.72
C ILE A 217 -0.14 2.51 -5.62
N ALA A 218 0.85 3.36 -5.89
CA ALA A 218 1.98 2.98 -6.74
C ALA A 218 2.99 2.14 -5.94
N LYS A 219 3.35 0.95 -6.43
CA LYS A 219 4.43 0.14 -5.84
C LYS A 219 5.75 0.53 -6.47
N ILE A 220 6.69 0.96 -5.63
CA ILE A 220 8.04 1.35 -6.04
C ILE A 220 8.96 0.15 -5.79
N GLU A 221 9.45 -0.42 -6.89
CA GLU A 221 10.10 -1.73 -6.93
C GLU A 221 11.45 -1.69 -7.66
N ASN A 222 11.80 -0.57 -8.30
CA ASN A 222 13.03 -0.44 -9.06
C ASN A 222 13.65 0.97 -9.01
N SER A 223 14.84 1.08 -9.58
CA SER A 223 15.62 2.33 -9.69
C SER A 223 14.88 3.43 -10.45
N GLU A 224 14.26 3.13 -11.59
CA GLU A 224 13.50 4.12 -12.38
C GLU A 224 12.34 4.73 -11.58
N GLY A 225 11.61 3.92 -10.82
CA GLY A 225 10.54 4.38 -9.94
C GLY A 225 11.05 5.28 -8.80
N ILE A 226 12.29 5.09 -8.34
CA ILE A 226 12.93 5.99 -7.37
C ILE A 226 13.32 7.31 -8.03
N ASP A 227 13.95 7.27 -9.21
CA ASP A 227 14.36 8.48 -9.92
C ASP A 227 13.15 9.37 -10.25
N ASN A 228 12.02 8.74 -10.58
CA ASN A 228 10.76 9.41 -10.90
C ASN A 228 9.80 9.57 -9.71
N ILE A 229 10.25 9.32 -8.47
CA ILE A 229 9.35 9.26 -7.30
C ILE A 229 8.49 10.51 -7.12
N ASP A 230 9.03 11.70 -7.41
CA ASP A 230 8.33 12.96 -7.23
C ASP A 230 7.17 13.13 -8.22
N GLU A 231 7.29 12.62 -9.45
CA GLU A 231 6.19 12.67 -10.41
C GLU A 231 5.13 11.60 -10.14
N ILE A 232 5.56 10.41 -9.71
CA ILE A 232 4.65 9.33 -9.31
C ILE A 232 3.79 9.77 -8.12
N ILE A 233 4.39 10.38 -7.11
CA ILE A 233 3.67 10.93 -5.93
C ILE A 233 2.62 11.97 -6.34
N ARG A 234 2.89 12.80 -7.37
CA ARG A 234 1.93 13.81 -7.82
C ARG A 234 0.67 13.17 -8.39
N CYS A 235 0.79 12.13 -9.22
CA CYS A 235 -0.35 11.51 -9.90
C CYS A 235 -1.02 10.37 -9.10
N ALA A 236 -0.27 9.60 -8.32
CA ALA A 236 -0.78 8.48 -7.50
C ALA A 236 -1.59 8.96 -6.29
N ASP A 237 -2.44 8.10 -5.75
CA ASP A 237 -3.23 8.41 -4.56
C ASP A 237 -2.54 8.00 -3.26
N GLY A 238 -1.53 7.13 -3.34
CA GLY A 238 -0.61 6.74 -2.29
C GLY A 238 0.56 5.95 -2.87
N ILE A 239 1.52 5.58 -2.02
CA ILE A 239 2.72 4.81 -2.40
C ILE A 239 2.84 3.54 -1.55
N MET A 240 3.39 2.48 -2.11
CA MET A 240 3.82 1.29 -1.39
C MET A 240 5.32 1.10 -1.62
N VAL A 241 6.10 1.06 -0.53
CA VAL A 241 7.53 0.77 -0.56
C VAL A 241 7.70 -0.75 -0.46
N ALA A 242 7.91 -1.41 -1.61
CA ALA A 242 8.01 -2.87 -1.71
C ALA A 242 9.48 -3.31 -1.60
N ARG A 243 9.94 -3.48 -0.36
CA ARG A 243 11.37 -3.62 -0.02
C ARG A 243 12.02 -4.89 -0.55
N GLY A 244 11.26 -5.98 -0.61
CA GLY A 244 11.71 -7.25 -1.18
C GLY A 244 12.06 -7.10 -2.65
N ASP A 245 11.12 -6.59 -3.46
CA ASP A 245 11.33 -6.35 -4.88
C ASP A 245 12.42 -5.28 -5.11
N LEU A 246 12.40 -4.20 -4.32
CA LEU A 246 13.39 -3.13 -4.40
C LEU A 246 14.82 -3.63 -4.10
N GLY A 247 14.96 -4.52 -3.11
CA GLY A 247 16.24 -5.12 -2.72
C GLY A 247 16.80 -6.13 -3.72
N VAL A 248 16.01 -6.55 -4.73
CA VAL A 248 16.53 -7.31 -5.87
C VAL A 248 17.26 -6.38 -6.84
N GLU A 249 16.72 -5.19 -7.10
CA GLU A 249 17.27 -4.29 -8.10
C GLU A 249 18.29 -3.28 -7.57
N ILE A 250 18.27 -3.02 -6.27
CA ILE A 250 19.08 -1.99 -5.61
C ILE A 250 19.91 -2.63 -4.51
N PRO A 251 21.16 -2.18 -4.28
CA PRO A 251 21.96 -2.67 -3.16
C PRO A 251 21.19 -2.61 -1.84
N ALA A 252 21.21 -3.73 -1.10
CA ALA A 252 20.42 -3.90 0.10
C ALA A 252 20.74 -2.86 1.19
N GLU A 253 21.97 -2.36 1.23
CA GLU A 253 22.42 -1.30 2.13
C GLU A 253 21.82 0.08 1.83
N GLU A 254 21.33 0.33 0.60
CA GLU A 254 20.70 1.59 0.21
C GLU A 254 19.19 1.61 0.51
N VAL A 255 18.54 0.44 0.51
CA VAL A 255 17.08 0.29 0.71
C VAL A 255 16.57 1.01 1.98
N PRO A 256 17.24 0.93 3.16
CA PRO A 256 16.77 1.64 4.35
C PRO A 256 16.75 3.17 4.19
N TYR A 257 17.72 3.75 3.48
CA TYR A 257 17.74 5.19 3.20
C TYR A 257 16.62 5.56 2.23
N LEU A 258 16.43 4.78 1.17
CA LEU A 258 15.40 5.01 0.16
C LEU A 258 13.98 4.91 0.74
N GLN A 259 13.73 3.94 1.63
CA GLN A 259 12.49 3.85 2.39
C GLN A 259 12.18 5.17 3.12
N LYS A 260 13.13 5.69 3.90
CA LYS A 260 12.97 6.94 4.65
C LYS A 260 12.68 8.11 3.72
N LEU A 261 13.41 8.20 2.62
CA LEU A 261 13.23 9.25 1.61
C LEU A 261 11.82 9.20 0.99
N ILE A 262 11.35 8.02 0.57
CA ILE A 262 10.04 7.85 -0.07
C ILE A 262 8.93 8.19 0.93
N ILE A 263 9.00 7.67 2.16
CA ILE A 263 8.01 7.96 3.22
C ILE A 263 7.96 9.46 3.52
N GLN A 264 9.12 10.12 3.66
CA GLN A 264 9.18 11.55 3.90
C GLN A 264 8.55 12.34 2.74
N LYS A 265 8.88 12.03 1.48
CA LYS A 265 8.28 12.67 0.31
C LYS A 265 6.77 12.46 0.22
N CYS A 266 6.26 11.31 0.63
CA CYS A 266 4.82 11.03 0.71
C CYS A 266 4.15 11.90 1.78
N ASN A 267 4.73 11.96 2.97
CA ASN A 267 4.25 12.79 4.08
C ASN A 267 4.21 14.27 3.68
N ASP A 268 5.29 14.77 3.06
CA ASP A 268 5.39 16.15 2.57
C ASP A 268 4.34 16.46 1.50
N ASN A 269 4.00 15.48 0.66
CA ASN A 269 3.01 15.63 -0.39
C ASN A 269 1.62 15.17 -0.02
N TYR A 270 1.39 14.90 1.27
CA TYR A 270 0.07 14.55 1.73
C TYR A 270 -0.45 13.31 0.96
N LYS A 271 0.36 12.27 0.83
CA LYS A 271 -0.01 10.98 0.22
C LYS A 271 0.18 9.85 1.23
N PRO A 272 -0.80 8.95 1.43
CA PRO A 272 -0.61 7.78 2.26
C PRO A 272 0.53 6.91 1.74
N VAL A 273 1.29 6.32 2.66
CA VAL A 273 2.37 5.38 2.31
C VAL A 273 2.27 4.07 3.10
N ILE A 274 2.50 2.96 2.41
CA ILE A 274 2.52 1.60 2.97
C ILE A 274 3.96 1.08 2.94
N THR A 275 4.49 0.64 4.08
CA THR A 275 5.75 -0.12 4.13
C THR A 275 5.44 -1.61 4.00
N ALA A 276 6.00 -2.25 2.97
CA ALA A 276 5.62 -3.61 2.56
C ALA A 276 6.81 -4.57 2.51
N THR A 277 6.48 -5.87 2.62
CA THR A 277 7.37 -7.06 2.53
C THR A 277 8.42 -7.13 3.64
N GLN A 278 8.92 -8.34 3.94
CA GLN A 278 9.99 -8.59 4.94
C GLN A 278 9.74 -7.97 6.33
N MET A 279 8.48 -7.86 6.77
CA MET A 279 8.16 -7.23 8.05
C MET A 279 8.33 -8.21 9.21
N LEU A 280 7.59 -9.33 9.20
CA LEU A 280 7.65 -10.39 10.23
C LEU A 280 7.81 -11.77 9.56
N ASP A 281 8.60 -11.87 8.49
CA ASP A 281 8.71 -13.07 7.63
C ASP A 281 8.96 -14.37 8.41
N SER A 282 9.79 -14.31 9.45
CA SER A 282 10.08 -15.47 10.29
C SER A 282 8.82 -16.06 10.93
N MET A 283 7.75 -15.27 11.08
CA MET A 283 6.46 -15.71 11.62
C MET A 283 5.61 -16.55 10.64
N ILE A 284 6.03 -16.67 9.38
CA ILE A 284 5.50 -17.71 8.49
C ILE A 284 5.74 -19.09 9.11
N ARG A 285 6.90 -19.28 9.74
CA ARG A 285 7.36 -20.57 10.27
C ARG A 285 7.32 -20.63 11.80
N ASN A 286 7.47 -19.49 12.47
CA ASN A 286 7.68 -19.41 13.92
C ASN A 286 6.57 -18.62 14.63
N PRO A 287 6.25 -18.93 15.90
CA PRO A 287 5.20 -18.23 16.64
C PRO A 287 5.62 -16.84 17.16
N ARG A 288 6.90 -16.45 17.00
CA ARG A 288 7.46 -15.17 17.46
C ARG A 288 8.49 -14.67 16.45
N PRO A 289 8.57 -13.35 16.22
CA PRO A 289 9.56 -12.77 15.32
C PRO A 289 10.92 -12.66 15.99
N THR A 290 11.93 -12.35 15.19
CA THR A 290 13.25 -11.94 15.67
C THR A 290 13.21 -10.52 16.22
N ARG A 291 14.23 -10.15 17.03
CA ARG A 291 14.39 -8.76 17.49
C ARG A 291 14.69 -7.79 16.34
N ALA A 292 15.34 -8.28 15.28
CA ALA A 292 15.64 -7.48 14.09
C ALA A 292 14.35 -7.07 13.37
N GLU A 293 13.44 -8.02 13.13
CA GLU A 293 12.11 -7.76 12.54
C GLU A 293 11.27 -6.80 13.40
N VAL A 294 11.29 -6.97 14.73
CA VAL A 294 10.62 -6.01 15.64
C VAL A 294 11.19 -4.60 15.48
N GLY A 295 12.52 -4.47 15.43
CA GLY A 295 13.19 -3.19 15.21
C GLY A 295 12.88 -2.58 13.84
N ASP A 296 12.78 -3.40 12.80
CA ASP A 296 12.44 -2.98 11.45
C ASP A 296 11.01 -2.42 11.34
N VAL A 297 10.03 -3.14 11.88
CA VAL A 297 8.64 -2.65 11.97
C VAL A 297 8.56 -1.34 12.76
N ALA A 298 9.25 -1.25 13.90
CA ALA A 298 9.28 -0.04 14.70
C ALA A 298 9.90 1.14 13.93
N ASN A 299 10.98 0.91 13.19
CA ASN A 299 11.61 1.95 12.36
C ASN A 299 10.69 2.43 11.23
N ALA A 300 9.91 1.56 10.59
CA ALA A 300 8.92 1.99 9.61
C ALA A 300 7.86 2.94 10.22
N VAL A 301 7.47 2.71 11.48
CA VAL A 301 6.57 3.61 12.23
C VAL A 301 7.28 4.93 12.55
N TYR A 302 8.52 4.90 13.02
CA TYR A 302 9.31 6.12 13.27
C TYR A 302 9.54 6.96 12.01
N ASP A 303 9.69 6.32 10.85
CA ASP A 303 9.82 6.97 9.55
C ASP A 303 8.54 7.70 9.15
N GLY A 304 7.40 7.37 9.78
CA GLY A 304 6.13 8.05 9.59
C GLY A 304 5.21 7.36 8.59
N THR A 305 5.36 6.05 8.38
CA THR A 305 4.48 5.27 7.51
C THR A 305 3.01 5.37 7.95
N ASP A 306 2.07 5.34 7.01
CA ASP A 306 0.64 5.31 7.34
C ASP A 306 0.15 3.89 7.61
N ALA A 307 0.75 2.90 6.92
CA ALA A 307 0.42 1.51 7.08
C ALA A 307 1.64 0.58 6.97
N VAL A 308 1.58 -0.54 7.67
CA VAL A 308 2.52 -1.66 7.57
C VAL A 308 1.80 -2.88 7.00
N MET A 309 2.50 -3.72 6.24
CA MET A 309 1.87 -4.84 5.53
C MET A 309 2.47 -6.21 5.88
N LEU A 310 1.59 -7.16 6.19
CA LEU A 310 1.89 -8.59 6.30
C LEU A 310 1.60 -9.27 4.95
N SER A 311 2.56 -10.09 4.49
CA SER A 311 2.53 -10.80 3.21
C SER A 311 2.28 -12.29 3.43
N GLY A 312 3.34 -13.11 3.38
CA GLY A 312 3.23 -14.56 3.55
C GLY A 312 2.74 -14.94 4.95
N GLU A 313 3.01 -14.10 5.95
CA GLU A 313 2.68 -14.31 7.36
C GLU A 313 1.18 -14.59 7.56
N THR A 314 0.32 -13.77 6.94
CA THR A 314 -1.15 -13.94 7.04
C THR A 314 -1.72 -14.80 5.93
N ALA A 315 -1.10 -14.80 4.75
CA ALA A 315 -1.63 -15.51 3.58
C ALA A 315 -1.52 -17.04 3.72
N GLN A 316 -0.34 -17.54 4.11
CA GLN A 316 -0.01 -18.97 4.13
C GLN A 316 0.86 -19.40 5.32
N GLY A 317 1.18 -18.48 6.25
CA GLY A 317 1.98 -18.76 7.43
C GLY A 317 1.29 -19.66 8.45
N LYS A 318 2.06 -20.32 9.31
CA LYS A 318 1.52 -21.17 10.38
C LYS A 318 0.80 -20.40 11.49
N TYR A 319 1.09 -19.10 11.63
CA TYR A 319 0.66 -18.26 12.75
C TYR A 319 0.04 -16.94 12.27
N PRO A 320 -1.01 -16.96 11.43
CA PRO A 320 -1.52 -15.74 10.77
C PRO A 320 -2.10 -14.73 11.76
N VAL A 321 -2.79 -15.21 12.81
CA VAL A 321 -3.45 -14.35 13.80
C VAL A 321 -2.42 -13.81 14.79
N GLU A 322 -1.44 -14.61 15.19
CA GLU A 322 -0.35 -14.20 16.06
C GLU A 322 0.56 -13.18 15.38
N ALA A 323 0.82 -13.33 14.07
CA ALA A 323 1.58 -12.35 13.30
C ALA A 323 0.88 -10.99 13.29
N LEU A 324 -0.45 -10.96 13.09
CA LEU A 324 -1.22 -9.73 13.19
C LEU A 324 -1.19 -9.15 14.62
N LYS A 325 -1.42 -9.96 15.65
CA LYS A 325 -1.36 -9.51 17.06
C LYS A 325 -0.01 -8.92 17.41
N MET A 326 1.07 -9.54 16.94
CA MET A 326 2.42 -9.05 17.14
C MET A 326 2.64 -7.71 16.40
N MET A 327 2.20 -7.59 15.15
CA MET A 327 2.25 -6.34 14.40
C MET A 327 1.51 -5.21 15.13
N VAL A 328 0.29 -5.47 15.62
CA VAL A 328 -0.47 -4.53 16.45
C VAL A 328 0.31 -4.13 17.69
N HIS A 329 0.89 -5.09 18.41
CA HIS A 329 1.63 -4.83 19.63
C HIS A 329 2.88 -3.96 19.39
N ILE A 330 3.65 -4.25 18.34
CA ILE A 330 4.83 -3.46 17.98
C ILE A 330 4.42 -2.03 17.62
N VAL A 331 3.39 -1.86 16.80
CA VAL A 331 2.85 -0.54 16.41
C VAL A 331 2.42 0.25 17.64
N GLU A 332 1.58 -0.32 18.51
CA GLU A 332 1.08 0.38 19.70
C GLU A 332 2.20 0.70 20.69
N SER A 333 3.18 -0.18 20.86
CA SER A 333 4.34 0.09 21.71
C SER A 333 5.20 1.21 21.14
N THR A 334 5.42 1.23 19.83
CA THR A 334 6.28 2.22 19.17
C THR A 334 5.63 3.61 19.19
N GLU A 335 4.32 3.69 18.97
CA GLU A 335 3.58 4.95 18.94
C GLU A 335 3.60 5.73 20.27
N GLN A 336 3.79 5.04 21.40
CA GLN A 336 3.95 5.68 22.71
C GLN A 336 5.23 6.52 22.82
N HIS A 337 6.23 6.24 21.98
CA HIS A 337 7.55 6.87 21.99
C HIS A 337 7.75 7.89 20.85
N LEU A 338 6.72 8.17 20.05
CA LEU A 338 6.80 9.18 19.00
C LEU A 338 6.90 10.61 19.57
N ASP A 339 7.80 11.41 19.01
CA ASP A 339 7.83 12.85 19.28
C ASP A 339 6.78 13.59 18.45
N TYR A 340 5.55 13.60 18.96
CA TYR A 340 4.43 14.32 18.32
C TYR A 340 4.64 15.83 18.22
N LYS A 341 5.57 16.43 18.97
CA LYS A 341 5.89 17.85 18.84
C LYS A 341 6.73 18.06 17.58
N GLU A 342 7.81 17.29 17.44
CA GLU A 342 8.67 17.35 16.26
C GLU A 342 7.91 17.00 14.97
N MET A 343 7.08 15.95 15.00
CA MET A 343 6.27 15.55 13.85
C MET A 343 5.33 16.67 13.39
N LEU A 344 4.66 17.35 14.33
CA LEU A 344 3.75 18.46 14.01
C LEU A 344 4.51 19.68 13.46
N GLU A 345 5.69 19.99 14.01
CA GLU A 345 6.53 21.10 13.54
C GLU A 345 7.00 20.85 12.10
N LYS A 346 7.48 19.64 11.79
CA LYS A 346 7.86 19.23 10.42
C LYS A 346 6.68 19.32 9.46
N ALA A 347 5.52 18.76 9.82
CA ALA A 347 4.32 18.84 9.00
C ALA A 347 3.83 20.30 8.81
N GLY A 348 4.03 21.16 9.82
CA GLY A 348 3.66 22.57 9.81
C GLY A 348 4.39 23.42 8.76
N ALA A 349 5.52 22.96 8.22
CA ALA A 349 6.19 23.61 7.09
C ALA A 349 5.28 23.71 5.85
N HIS A 350 4.36 22.76 5.68
CA HIS A 350 3.45 22.67 4.53
C HIS A 350 2.09 23.35 4.74
N ARG A 351 1.91 24.11 5.84
CA ARG A 351 0.65 24.81 6.16
C ARG A 351 0.22 25.82 5.09
N MET A 352 1.16 26.35 4.30
CA MET A 352 0.90 27.38 3.29
C MET A 352 0.39 26.84 1.95
N ARG A 353 0.25 25.51 1.78
CA ARG A 353 -0.15 24.93 0.48
C ARG A 353 -1.58 25.28 0.06
N ASN A 354 -2.55 25.27 0.98
CA ASN A 354 -3.95 25.62 0.71
C ASN A 354 -4.73 25.85 2.02
N ALA A 355 -5.96 26.38 1.90
CA ALA A 355 -6.83 26.67 3.03
C ALA A 355 -7.15 25.45 3.91
N SER A 356 -7.41 24.27 3.31
CA SER A 356 -7.66 23.03 4.06
C SER A 356 -6.47 22.66 4.95
N SER A 357 -5.25 22.78 4.43
CA SER A 357 -4.03 22.49 5.19
C SER A 357 -3.80 23.48 6.33
N ALA A 358 -4.04 24.78 6.09
CA ALA A 358 -3.94 25.80 7.14
C ALA A 358 -4.96 25.54 8.27
N LEU A 359 -6.20 25.22 7.90
CA LEU A 359 -7.26 24.90 8.85
C LEU A 359 -6.97 23.61 9.63
N ALA A 360 -6.51 22.56 8.97
CA ALA A 360 -6.17 21.30 9.63
C ALA A 360 -4.99 21.48 10.61
N TYR A 361 -3.99 22.28 10.26
CA TYR A 361 -2.91 22.65 11.19
C TYR A 361 -3.45 23.39 12.41
N ALA A 362 -4.36 24.36 12.21
CA ALA A 362 -5.01 25.07 13.30
C ALA A 362 -5.86 24.14 14.17
N THR A 363 -6.61 23.21 13.58
CA THR A 363 -7.40 22.18 14.26
C THR A 363 -6.51 21.32 15.14
N VAL A 364 -5.42 20.77 14.61
CA VAL A 364 -4.50 19.90 15.37
C VAL A 364 -3.81 20.66 16.50
N THR A 365 -3.36 21.88 16.24
CA THR A 365 -2.72 22.73 17.26
C THR A 365 -3.71 23.08 18.37
N THR A 366 -4.95 23.43 18.01
CA THR A 366 -6.02 23.75 18.97
C THR A 366 -6.36 22.53 19.81
N ALA A 367 -6.55 21.36 19.19
CA ALA A 367 -6.84 20.11 19.89
C ALA A 367 -5.74 19.74 20.88
N LYS A 368 -4.47 19.92 20.50
CA LYS A 368 -3.32 19.72 21.39
C LYS A 368 -3.35 20.68 22.58
N ASN A 369 -3.55 21.97 22.33
CA ASN A 369 -3.51 23.00 23.36
C ASN A 369 -4.66 22.88 24.38
N LEU A 370 -5.84 22.51 23.90
CA LEU A 370 -7.02 22.30 24.74
C LEU A 370 -7.07 20.91 25.38
N LYS A 371 -6.09 20.04 25.10
CA LYS A 371 -6.11 18.62 25.49
C LYS A 371 -7.43 17.96 25.11
N ALA A 372 -7.91 18.25 23.90
CA ALA A 372 -9.18 17.75 23.41
C ALA A 372 -9.20 16.21 23.42
N ALA A 373 -10.34 15.63 23.80
CA ALA A 373 -10.54 14.19 23.84
C ALA A 373 -10.38 13.58 22.43
N CYS A 374 -10.94 14.24 21.41
CA CYS A 374 -10.80 13.83 20.02
C CYS A 374 -10.90 14.99 19.02
N ILE A 375 -10.44 14.74 17.80
CA ILE A 375 -10.66 15.58 16.63
C ILE A 375 -11.74 14.92 15.76
N ILE A 376 -12.85 15.62 15.52
CA ILE A 376 -13.99 15.11 14.77
C ILE A 376 -13.93 15.64 13.34
N THR A 377 -14.01 14.74 12.35
CA THR A 377 -13.88 15.06 10.94
C THR A 377 -15.06 14.52 10.11
N PRO A 378 -16.23 15.19 10.14
CA PRO A 378 -17.32 14.85 9.24
C PRO A 378 -16.89 15.04 7.78
N THR A 379 -17.15 14.04 6.93
CA THR A 379 -16.62 14.02 5.57
C THR A 379 -17.45 13.12 4.64
N VAL A 380 -17.64 13.57 3.39
CA VAL A 380 -18.32 12.77 2.35
C VAL A 380 -17.34 11.90 1.56
N SER A 381 -16.11 12.40 1.31
CA SER A 381 -15.09 11.72 0.49
C SER A 381 -13.86 11.21 1.28
N GLY A 382 -13.78 11.50 2.58
CA GLY A 382 -12.61 11.24 3.41
C GLY A 382 -11.54 12.33 3.36
N ALA A 383 -11.70 13.37 2.53
CA ALA A 383 -10.66 14.37 2.31
C ALA A 383 -10.25 15.13 3.58
N THR A 384 -11.21 15.56 4.41
CA THR A 384 -10.94 16.28 5.66
C THR A 384 -10.14 15.39 6.64
N ALA A 385 -10.61 14.16 6.87
CA ALA A 385 -9.92 13.19 7.73
C ALA A 385 -8.48 12.94 7.25
N ARG A 386 -8.30 12.80 5.93
CA ARG A 386 -6.98 12.63 5.31
C ARG A 386 -6.05 13.82 5.54
N VAL A 387 -6.55 15.05 5.46
CA VAL A 387 -5.72 16.26 5.68
C VAL A 387 -5.30 16.37 7.14
N VAL A 388 -6.22 16.14 8.09
CA VAL A 388 -5.93 16.15 9.53
C VAL A 388 -4.93 15.04 9.91
N SER A 389 -5.12 13.84 9.37
CA SER A 389 -4.24 12.68 9.57
C SER A 389 -2.75 12.96 9.30
N LYS A 390 -2.45 13.80 8.30
CA LYS A 390 -1.08 14.10 7.87
C LYS A 390 -0.28 14.96 8.82
N PHE A 391 -0.95 15.72 9.67
CA PHE A 391 -0.31 16.42 10.77
C PHE A 391 0.01 15.49 11.95
N LYS A 392 -0.29 14.19 11.79
CA LYS A 392 -0.01 13.09 12.71
C LYS A 392 -0.31 13.44 14.19
N PRO A 393 -1.53 13.93 14.51
CA PRO A 393 -1.86 14.37 15.86
C PRO A 393 -1.78 13.23 16.88
N LYS A 394 -1.32 13.57 18.09
CA LYS A 394 -1.46 12.67 19.26
C LYS A 394 -2.93 12.43 19.60
N THR A 395 -3.77 13.45 19.52
CA THR A 395 -5.23 13.35 19.69
C THR A 395 -5.84 12.39 18.67
N GLU A 396 -6.82 11.59 19.08
CA GLU A 396 -7.52 10.64 18.19
C GLU A 396 -8.34 11.37 17.13
N ILE A 397 -8.36 10.86 15.90
CA ILE A 397 -9.16 11.43 14.81
C ILE A 397 -10.36 10.53 14.56
N ILE A 398 -11.56 11.08 14.70
CA ILE A 398 -12.82 10.41 14.42
C ILE A 398 -13.30 10.86 13.04
N GLY A 399 -13.20 9.97 12.05
CA GLY A 399 -13.70 10.20 10.69
C GLY A 399 -15.17 9.81 10.61
N ILE A 400 -16.06 10.75 10.29
CA ILE A 400 -17.51 10.47 10.27
C ILE A 400 -18.02 10.62 8.84
N SER A 401 -18.66 9.58 8.31
CA SER A 401 -19.22 9.61 6.96
C SER A 401 -20.51 8.80 6.87
N PRO A 402 -21.49 9.22 6.06
CA PRO A 402 -22.63 8.38 5.72
C PRO A 402 -22.31 7.33 4.64
N ASN A 403 -21.13 7.44 4.01
CA ASN A 403 -20.74 6.61 2.88
C ASN A 403 -19.82 5.47 3.33
N GLU A 404 -20.32 4.23 3.28
CA GLU A 404 -19.57 3.03 3.69
C GLU A 404 -18.24 2.84 2.94
N ASP A 405 -18.20 3.18 1.64
CA ASP A 405 -16.97 3.17 0.83
C ASP A 405 -15.96 4.23 1.28
N THR A 406 -16.42 5.35 1.81
CA THR A 406 -15.54 6.37 2.41
C THR A 406 -14.99 5.90 3.75
N LEU A 407 -15.79 5.20 4.57
CA LEU A 407 -15.31 4.58 5.81
C LEU A 407 -14.17 3.59 5.54
N ARG A 408 -14.31 2.75 4.50
CA ARG A 408 -13.26 1.82 4.07
C ARG A 408 -12.05 2.55 3.51
N ARG A 409 -12.24 3.59 2.68
CA ARG A 409 -11.12 4.41 2.18
C ARG A 409 -10.35 5.12 3.29
N MET A 410 -10.99 5.45 4.43
CA MET A 410 -10.30 6.01 5.59
C MET A 410 -9.40 5.01 6.32
N GLN A 411 -9.46 3.70 6.01
CA GLN A 411 -8.61 2.69 6.63
C GLN A 411 -7.13 2.78 6.25
N ILE A 412 -6.77 3.59 5.26
CA ILE A 412 -5.36 3.87 4.94
C ILE A 412 -4.84 5.14 5.64
N TYR A 413 -5.70 5.94 6.26
CA TYR A 413 -5.29 7.21 6.88
C TYR A 413 -4.81 6.98 8.31
N TRP A 414 -3.56 7.31 8.59
CA TRP A 414 -2.97 7.18 9.91
C TRP A 414 -3.80 7.88 10.99
N GLY A 415 -4.06 7.18 12.09
CA GLY A 415 -4.75 7.71 13.28
C GLY A 415 -6.26 7.97 13.11
N VAL A 416 -6.84 7.70 11.94
CA VAL A 416 -8.27 7.91 11.69
C VAL A 416 -9.08 6.67 12.07
N ARG A 417 -10.07 6.86 12.94
CA ARG A 417 -11.08 5.86 13.28
C ARG A 417 -12.41 6.21 12.62
N PRO A 418 -12.86 5.43 11.63
CA PRO A 418 -14.07 5.74 10.88
C PRO A 418 -15.34 5.30 11.61
N TYR A 419 -16.40 6.11 11.53
CA TYR A 419 -17.75 5.80 12.00
C TYR A 419 -18.82 6.23 11.00
N CYS A 420 -19.84 5.38 10.86
CA CYS A 420 -20.99 5.65 9.99
C CYS A 420 -21.94 6.65 10.65
N SER A 421 -22.38 7.67 9.90
CA SER A 421 -23.46 8.59 10.27
C SER A 421 -24.64 8.47 9.33
N ILE A 422 -25.75 9.12 9.69
CA ILE A 422 -26.83 9.37 8.73
C ILE A 422 -26.46 10.55 7.81
N ASN A 423 -27.12 10.64 6.65
CA ASN A 423 -27.04 11.82 5.79
C ASN A 423 -27.65 13.02 6.53
N ALA A 424 -26.99 14.17 6.43
CA ALA A 424 -27.42 15.44 6.98
C ALA A 424 -27.49 16.49 5.86
N ASN A 425 -28.44 17.42 5.96
CA ASN A 425 -28.75 18.38 4.90
C ASN A 425 -28.28 19.80 5.22
N SER A 426 -27.80 20.05 6.44
CA SER A 426 -27.27 21.34 6.87
C SER A 426 -25.96 21.20 7.65
N THR A 427 -25.20 22.29 7.72
CA THR A 427 -23.96 22.35 8.50
C THR A 427 -24.20 22.06 9.97
N ASP A 428 -25.27 22.64 10.53
CA ASP A 428 -25.59 22.49 11.94
C ASP A 428 -25.97 21.04 12.25
N GLU A 429 -26.76 20.38 11.38
CA GLU A 429 -27.06 18.95 11.50
C GLU A 429 -25.81 18.08 11.40
N ILE A 430 -24.88 18.38 10.49
CA ILE A 430 -23.61 17.67 10.37
C ILE A 430 -22.83 17.77 11.69
N CYS A 431 -22.75 18.97 12.25
CA CYS A 431 -21.99 19.21 13.48
C CYS A 431 -22.66 18.57 14.71
N SER A 432 -23.97 18.75 14.89
CA SER A 432 -24.69 18.18 16.03
C SER A 432 -24.72 16.66 15.98
N SER A 433 -25.05 16.07 14.82
CA SER A 433 -25.08 14.61 14.65
C SER A 433 -23.71 13.97 14.89
N ALA A 434 -22.63 14.66 14.52
CA ALA A 434 -21.27 14.20 14.78
C ALA A 434 -20.93 14.18 16.28
N LEU A 435 -21.33 15.22 17.02
CA LEU A 435 -21.14 15.29 18.48
C LEU A 435 -21.99 14.20 19.19
N ASP A 436 -23.24 14.04 18.77
CA ASP A 436 -24.13 13.02 19.34
C ASP A 436 -23.61 11.60 19.08
N LEU A 437 -23.04 11.33 17.91
CA LEU A 437 -22.41 10.05 17.61
C LEU A 437 -21.19 9.78 18.50
N VAL A 438 -20.33 10.78 18.70
CA VAL A 438 -19.16 10.68 19.59
C VAL A 438 -19.59 10.41 21.04
N ARG A 439 -20.65 11.08 21.51
CA ARG A 439 -21.26 10.83 22.83
C ARG A 439 -21.81 9.40 22.92
N ALA A 440 -22.61 8.99 21.94
CA ALA A 440 -23.26 7.68 21.93
C ALA A 440 -22.26 6.51 21.86
N LYS A 441 -21.09 6.75 21.24
CA LYS A 441 -19.99 5.78 21.17
C LYS A 441 -19.04 5.84 22.36
N GLN A 442 -19.29 6.72 23.34
CA GLN A 442 -18.47 6.92 24.53
C GLN A 442 -17.00 7.22 24.19
N ILE A 443 -16.79 8.01 23.14
CA ILE A 443 -15.45 8.45 22.72
C ILE A 443 -15.02 9.69 23.51
N ALA A 444 -15.99 10.53 23.88
CA ALA A 444 -15.80 11.68 24.78
C ALA A 444 -16.95 11.72 25.78
N GLU A 445 -16.65 12.13 27.01
CA GLU A 445 -17.59 12.20 28.13
C GLU A 445 -18.07 13.64 28.38
N THR A 446 -19.13 13.82 29.16
CA THR A 446 -19.60 15.15 29.57
C THR A 446 -18.46 15.94 30.24
N GLY A 447 -18.23 17.17 29.79
CA GLY A 447 -17.14 18.04 30.23
C GLY A 447 -15.88 17.98 29.36
N ASP A 448 -15.73 16.96 28.50
CA ASP A 448 -14.59 16.89 27.58
C ASP A 448 -14.67 17.98 26.51
N THR A 449 -13.51 18.53 26.14
CA THR A 449 -13.40 19.40 24.97
C THR A 449 -13.14 18.56 23.73
N VAL A 450 -13.85 18.84 22.64
CA VAL A 450 -13.61 18.25 21.31
C VAL A 450 -13.38 19.34 20.28
N VAL A 451 -12.60 19.03 19.24
CA VAL A 451 -12.39 19.95 18.11
C VAL A 451 -12.91 19.32 16.84
N LEU A 452 -13.84 19.99 16.18
CA LEU A 452 -14.46 19.53 14.94
C LEU A 452 -13.91 20.34 13.77
N THR A 453 -13.65 19.69 12.65
CA THR A 453 -13.38 20.36 11.37
C THR A 453 -14.08 19.65 10.21
N ALA A 454 -14.63 20.44 9.29
CA ALA A 454 -15.38 19.94 8.15
C ALA A 454 -15.18 20.84 6.91
N GLY A 455 -15.54 20.32 5.74
CA GLY A 455 -15.68 21.11 4.52
C GLY A 455 -17.15 21.27 4.18
N ILE A 456 -17.66 22.49 4.27
CA ILE A 456 -19.04 22.81 3.95
C ILE A 456 -19.09 23.30 2.50
N PRO A 457 -19.98 22.75 1.65
CA PRO A 457 -20.23 23.28 0.32
C PRO A 457 -20.68 24.75 0.39
N SER A 458 -20.14 25.60 -0.48
CA SER A 458 -20.70 26.95 -0.64
C SER A 458 -22.16 26.85 -1.08
N PRO A 459 -23.08 27.71 -0.58
CA PRO A 459 -24.49 27.72 -0.99
C PRO A 459 -24.71 27.81 -2.51
N ASN A 460 -23.70 28.27 -3.26
CA ASN A 460 -23.73 28.47 -4.71
C ASN A 460 -23.16 27.29 -5.52
N ILE A 461 -22.80 26.16 -4.89
CA ILE A 461 -22.21 25.00 -5.57
C ILE A 461 -23.21 23.84 -5.53
N SER A 462 -23.78 23.51 -6.68
CA SER A 462 -24.63 22.34 -6.90
C SER A 462 -23.79 21.15 -7.40
N GLY A 463 -23.69 20.08 -6.60
CA GLY A 463 -23.08 18.80 -6.99
C GLY A 463 -22.14 18.20 -5.94
N ASN A 464 -21.79 16.91 -6.11
CA ASN A 464 -20.79 16.16 -5.32
C ASN A 464 -19.36 16.63 -5.65
N VAL A 465 -19.04 17.89 -5.40
CA VAL A 465 -17.68 18.41 -5.51
C VAL A 465 -16.94 18.10 -4.21
N ALA A 466 -15.72 17.55 -4.31
CA ALA A 466 -14.84 17.37 -3.17
C ALA A 466 -14.60 18.74 -2.48
N GLY A 467 -15.24 18.94 -1.33
CA GLY A 467 -15.19 20.20 -0.59
C GLY A 467 -13.81 20.47 0.02
N VAL A 468 -13.41 21.74 0.02
CA VAL A 468 -12.29 22.26 0.81
C VAL A 468 -12.72 22.30 2.28
N SER A 469 -11.87 21.84 3.20
CA SER A 469 -12.13 21.98 4.64
C SER A 469 -12.05 23.47 5.00
N ASN A 470 -13.14 24.04 5.51
CA ASN A 470 -13.28 25.49 5.69
C ASN A 470 -13.88 25.91 7.04
N ILE A 471 -14.27 24.98 7.91
CA ILE A 471 -14.72 25.30 9.27
C ILE A 471 -13.97 24.52 10.35
N MET A 472 -13.80 25.18 11.49
CA MET A 472 -13.35 24.59 12.75
C MET A 472 -14.30 25.04 13.86
N LYS A 473 -14.72 24.10 14.71
CA LYS A 473 -15.56 24.35 15.88
C LYS A 473 -14.93 23.70 17.11
N ILE A 474 -14.85 24.44 18.20
CA ILE A 474 -14.53 23.90 19.52
C ILE A 474 -15.86 23.68 20.23
N ALA A 475 -16.05 22.51 20.84
CA ALA A 475 -17.24 22.20 21.62
C ALA A 475 -16.84 21.55 22.94
N VAL A 476 -17.65 21.79 23.98
CA VAL A 476 -17.62 21.02 25.22
C VAL A 476 -18.78 20.04 25.15
N MET A 477 -18.53 18.79 25.52
CA MET A 477 -19.56 17.75 25.54
C MET A 477 -20.51 18.01 26.72
N ASP A 478 -21.78 18.28 26.40
CA ASP A 478 -22.85 18.39 27.40
C ASP A 478 -23.35 17.02 27.86
#